data_AF-A0A8H7RJH3-F1
#
_entry.id   AF-A0A8H7RJH3-F1
#
_cell.length_a   1.000
_cell.length_b   1.000
_cell.length_c   1.000
_cell.angle_alpha   90.00
_cell.angle_beta   90.00
_cell.angle_gamma   90.00
#
_symmetry.space_group_name_H-M   'P 1'
#
loop_
_entity.id
_entity.type
_entity.pdbx_description
1 polymer ?
#
loop_
_entity_poly.entity_id
_entity_poly.type
_entity_poly.pdbx_seq_one_letter_code
_entity_poly.pdbx_strand_id
1 'polypeptide(L)' 'MAAIQWVYANGCNWVTLDALAQSHIESLWSSCGSSWIQTRSFRSPVYIDISQMLLMCNAICPV' A
#
# COMPACT_ATOMS: atom_id res chain seq x y z
N MET A 1 -14.13 -5.68 -17.60
CA MET A 1 -13.47 -4.63 -16.79
C MET A 1 -12.29 -5.28 -16.10
N ALA A 2 -11.06 -4.84 -16.40
CA ALA A 2 -9.88 -5.40 -15.76
C ALA A 2 -9.91 -5.05 -14.27
N ALA A 3 -9.81 -6.05 -13.38
CA ALA A 3 -9.66 -5.81 -11.96
C ALA A 3 -8.24 -5.29 -11.71
N ILE A 4 -8.11 -4.05 -11.26
CA ILE A 4 -6.82 -3.46 -10.90
C ILE A 4 -6.38 -4.09 -9.59
N GLN A 5 -5.21 -4.73 -9.59
CA GLN A 5 -4.68 -5.42 -8.43
C GLN A 5 -3.42 -4.70 -7.94
N TRP A 6 -3.54 -4.04 -6.77
CA TRP A 6 -2.41 -3.40 -6.14
C TRP A 6 -1.53 -4.41 -5.42
N VAL A 7 -0.24 -4.40 -5.77
CA VAL A 7 0.80 -5.26 -5.23
C VAL A 7 1.96 -4.42 -4.70
N TYR A 8 2.67 -4.94 -3.71
CA TYR A 8 3.90 -4.34 -3.21
C TYR A 8 5.07 -5.30 -3.37
N ALA A 9 6.26 -4.74 -3.60
CA ALA A 9 7.49 -5.50 -3.65
C ALA A 9 7.92 -5.86 -2.22
N ASN A 10 8.03 -7.15 -1.94
CA ASN A 10 8.59 -7.69 -0.70
C ASN A 10 9.84 -8.52 -1.04
N GLY A 11 11.00 -7.85 -1.13
CA GLY A 11 12.23 -8.46 -1.63
C GLY A 11 12.09 -8.82 -3.11
N CYS A 12 12.17 -10.11 -3.45
CA CYS A 12 12.01 -10.62 -4.82
C CYS A 12 10.58 -11.05 -5.17
N ASN A 13 9.62 -10.90 -4.25
CA ASN A 13 8.24 -11.32 -4.44
C ASN A 13 7.29 -10.12 -4.54
N TRP A 14 6.31 -10.23 -5.42
CA TRP A 14 5.19 -9.30 -5.48
C TRP A 14 4.04 -9.86 -4.66
N VAL A 15 3.65 -9.16 -3.60
CA VAL A 15 2.60 -9.59 -2.70
C VAL A 15 1.38 -8.70 -2.88
N THR A 16 0.20 -9.31 -2.94
CA THR A 16 -1.07 -8.61 -3.06
C THR A 16 -1.47 -7.94 -1.75
N LEU A 17 -1.88 -6.68 -1.81
CA LEU A 17 -2.48 -5.99 -0.68
C LEU A 17 -3.92 -6.46 -0.43
N ASP A 18 -4.41 -6.26 0.79
CA ASP A 18 -5.79 -6.55 1.15
C ASP A 18 -6.78 -5.74 0.30
N ALA A 19 -7.95 -6.31 -0.01
CA ALA A 19 -8.99 -5.66 -0.81
C ALA A 19 -9.38 -4.25 -0.29
N LEU A 20 -9.37 -4.05 1.03
CA LEU A 20 -9.61 -2.73 1.65
C LEU A 20 -8.51 -1.72 1.31
N ALA A 21 -7.24 -2.14 1.39
CA ALA A 21 -6.12 -1.30 1.03
C ALA A 21 -6.12 -1.00 -0.48
N GLN A 22 -6.41 -1.99 -1.32
CA GLN A 22 -6.52 -1.78 -2.77
C GLN A 22 -7.56 -0.72 -3.13
N SER A 23 -8.75 -0.77 -2.52
CA SER A 23 -9.80 0.24 -2.72
C SER A 23 -9.36 1.66 -2.30
N HIS A 24 -8.63 1.75 -1.18
CA HIS A 24 -8.11 3.02 -0.70
C HIS A 24 -7.02 3.58 -1.63
N ILE A 25 -6.11 2.71 -2.09
CA ILE A 25 -5.04 3.08 -3.03
C ILE A 25 -5.65 3.52 -4.36
N GLU A 26 -6.69 2.85 -4.86
CA GLU A 26 -7.39 3.25 -6.08
C GLU A 26 -8.00 4.66 -5.98
N SER A 27 -8.54 4.98 -4.81
CA SER A 27 -9.09 6.31 -4.52
C SER A 27 -8.00 7.38 -4.46
N LEU A 28 -6.85 7.05 -3.86
CA LEU A 28 -5.66 7.91 -3.86
C LEU A 28 -5.05 8.04 -5.26
N TRP A 29 -5.12 6.98 -6.06
CA TRP A 29 -4.63 6.96 -7.44
C TRP A 29 -5.37 7.95 -8.31
N SER A 30 -6.70 7.96 -8.18
CA SER A 30 -7.58 8.90 -8.88
C SER A 30 -7.35 10.36 -8.47
N SER A 31 -6.79 10.60 -7.29
CA SER A 31 -6.55 11.94 -6.73
C SER A 31 -5.08 12.35 -6.71
N CYS A 32 -4.16 11.52 -7.23
CA CYS A 32 -2.70 11.69 -7.14
C CYS A 32 -2.22 12.02 -5.71
N GLY A 33 -2.87 11.45 -4.71
CA GLY A 33 -2.65 11.78 -3.31
C GLY A 33 -1.60 10.92 -2.63
N SER A 34 -1.35 11.24 -1.36
CA SER A 34 -0.58 10.38 -0.46
C SER A 34 -1.30 10.28 0.88
N SER A 35 -1.26 9.10 1.49
CA SER A 35 -1.95 8.87 2.76
C SER A 35 -1.39 7.67 3.51
N TRP A 36 -1.63 7.66 4.81
CA TRP A 36 -1.39 6.50 5.66
C TRP A 36 -2.58 5.57 5.56
N ILE A 37 -2.34 4.35 5.11
CA ILE A 37 -3.35 3.30 5.10
C ILE A 37 -3.04 2.26 6.19
N GLN A 38 -4.11 1.67 6.71
CA GLN A 38 -4.02 0.56 7.63
C GLN A 38 -4.44 -0.71 6.87
N THR A 39 -3.55 -1.67 6.75
CA THR A 39 -3.85 -2.95 6.08
C THR A 39 -3.55 -4.09 7.04
N ARG A 40 -4.21 -5.24 6.86
CA ARG A 40 -4.01 -6.41 7.73
C ARG A 40 -2.72 -7.17 7.39
N SER A 41 -2.24 -7.02 6.16
CA SER A 41 -0.95 -7.55 5.69
C SER A 41 0.25 -6.97 6.46
N PHE A 42 0.12 -5.78 7.05
CA PHE A 42 1.17 -5.15 7.87
C PHE A 42 0.67 -4.96 9.31
N ARG A 43 1.55 -5.14 10.30
CA ARG A 43 1.20 -4.88 11.73
C ARG A 43 1.16 -3.39 12.10
N SER A 44 1.63 -2.52 11.21
CA SER A 44 1.81 -1.08 11.41
C SER A 44 1.18 -0.33 10.24
N PRO A 45 0.67 0.90 10.44
CA PRO A 45 0.22 1.73 9.33
C PRO A 45 1.33 1.94 8.30
N VAL A 46 0.93 1.94 7.04
CA VAL A 46 1.81 2.04 5.89
C VAL A 46 1.50 3.35 5.18
N TYR A 47 2.51 4.17 4.96
CA TYR A 47 2.41 5.36 4.15
C TYR A 47 2.50 4.97 2.68
N ILE A 48 1.56 5.48 1.89
CA ILE A 48 1.55 5.30 0.44
C ILE A 48 1.57 6.67 -0.22
N ASP A 49 2.51 6.83 -1.12
CA ASP A 49 2.62 8.00 -1.98
C ASP A 49 2.39 7.57 -3.42
N ILE A 50 1.28 8.01 -4.01
CA ILE A 50 0.96 7.67 -5.40
C ILE A 50 1.87 8.41 -6.36
N SER A 51 2.17 9.68 -6.07
CA SER A 51 2.99 10.53 -6.94
C SER A 51 4.39 9.96 -7.12
N GLN A 52 4.93 9.31 -6.08
CA GLN A 52 6.24 8.64 -6.10
C GLN A 52 6.15 7.12 -6.27
N MET A 53 4.95 6.54 -6.36
CA MET A 53 4.68 5.08 -6.32
C MET A 53 5.45 4.37 -5.20
N LEU A 54 5.41 4.97 -4.01
CA LEU A 54 6.25 4.58 -2.89
C LEU A 54 5.39 4.07 -1.74
N LEU A 55 5.79 2.95 -1.16
CA LEU A 55 5.15 2.33 0.00
C LEU A 55 6.17 2.25 1.14
N MET A 56 5.90 2.96 2.24
CA MET A 56 6.72 3.01 3.44
C MET A 56 5.97 2.37 4.60
N CYS A 57 6.47 1.22 5.07
CA CYS A 57 6.02 0.65 6.33
C CYS A 57 6.88 1.23 7.46
N ASN A 58 6.23 1.84 8.47
CA ASN A 58 6.95 2.25 9.68
C ASN A 58 7.21 0.98 10.51
N ALA A 59 8.27 0.24 10.14
CA ALA A 59 8.76 -0.87 10.92
C ALA A 59 9.35 -0.29 12.20
N ILE A 60 8.57 -0.32 13.28
CA ILE A 60 9.11 -0.17 14.62
C ILE A 60 10.05 -1.36 14.81
N CYS A 61 11.36 -1.13 14.72
CA CYS A 61 12.37 -2.14 15.05
C CYS A 61 12.09 -2.61 16.48
N PRO A 62 11.83 -3.91 16.72
CA PRO A 62 11.88 -4.42 18.08
C PRO A 62 13.35 -4.35 18.52
N VAL A 63 13.64 -3.46 19.47
CA VAL A 63 14.89 -3.41 20.25
C VAL A 63 15.04 -4.66 21.10
#